data_AF-A0A2M6W8I6-F1
#
_entry.id   AF-A0A2M6W8I6-F1
#
_cell.length_a   1.000
_cell.length_b   1.000
_cell.length_c   1.000
_cell.angle_alpha   90.00
_cell.angle_beta   90.00
_cell.angle_gamma   90.00
#
_symmetry.space_group_name_H-M   'P 1'
#
loop_
_entity.id
_entity.type
_entity.pdbx_description
1 polymer ?
#
loop_
_entity_poly.entity_id
_entity_poly.type
_entity_poly.pdbx_seq_one_letter_code
_entity_poly.pdbx_strand_id
1 'polypeptide(L)'
;MANKNQSAAYPSKVRAKWYFLVEKAGKTVDEVCEMYLISRKTYYKWRSKDLGNRIYVSRKEHPETKIKGEIKILIYEEKMRINYGPRKMKLLVKRRFGIDISTTAIYKFYKKKGIIFRPQKRLPWYQPIKEA
;
A
#
# COMPACT_ATOMS: atom_id res chain seq x y z
N MET A 1 -0.21 -13.98 7.54
CA MET A 1 0.91 -13.04 7.33
C MET A 1 2.19 -13.78 7.73
N ALA A 2 3.26 -13.73 6.94
CA ALA A 2 4.51 -14.40 7.31
C ALA A 2 5.03 -13.84 8.66
N ASN A 3 5.46 -14.72 9.56
CA ASN A 3 5.96 -14.36 10.87
C ASN A 3 7.21 -13.46 10.70
N LYS A 4 7.25 -12.31 11.39
CA LYS A 4 8.37 -11.35 11.29
C LYS A 4 9.72 -11.98 11.67
N ASN A 5 9.70 -13.04 12.47
CA ASN A 5 10.89 -13.73 12.94
C ASN A 5 11.30 -14.94 12.08
N GLN A 6 10.57 -15.23 11.00
CA GLN A 6 10.91 -16.35 10.12
C GLN A 6 12.01 -15.94 9.15
N SER A 7 13.14 -16.68 9.18
CA SER A 7 14.18 -16.54 8.19
C SER A 7 13.66 -16.92 6.80
N ALA A 8 14.01 -16.13 5.79
CA ALA A 8 13.66 -16.48 4.42
C ALA A 8 14.37 -17.77 4.03
N ALA A 9 13.67 -18.68 3.35
CA ALA A 9 14.22 -19.96 2.87
C ALA A 9 15.53 -19.80 2.08
N TYR A 10 15.69 -18.67 1.38
CA TYR A 10 16.94 -18.29 0.73
C TYR A 10 17.34 -16.88 1.17
N PRO A 11 18.34 -16.70 2.05
CA PRO A 11 18.83 -15.38 2.46
C PRO A 11 19.38 -14.56 1.29
N SER A 12 19.27 -13.22 1.33
CA SER A 12 19.72 -12.33 0.25
C SER A 12 21.21 -12.51 -0.09
N LYS A 13 22.06 -12.72 0.92
CA LYS A 13 23.49 -12.98 0.73
C LYS A 13 23.75 -14.24 -0.10
N VAL A 14 22.96 -15.30 0.11
CA VAL A 14 23.08 -16.55 -0.65
C VAL A 14 22.66 -16.32 -2.10
N ARG A 15 21.56 -15.60 -2.33
CA ARG A 15 21.09 -15.28 -3.69
C ARG A 15 22.08 -14.39 -4.46
N ALA A 16 22.73 -13.45 -3.79
CA ALA A 16 23.80 -12.64 -4.39
C ALA A 16 24.97 -13.50 -4.87
N LYS A 17 25.32 -14.57 -4.14
CA LYS A 17 26.36 -15.53 -4.59
C LYS A 17 25.93 -16.28 -5.85
N TRP A 18 24.66 -16.66 -5.98
CA TRP A 18 24.16 -17.29 -7.20
C TRP A 18 24.39 -16.40 -8.42
N TYR A 19 24.06 -15.11 -8.31
CA TYR A 19 24.23 -14.16 -9.41
C TYR A 19 25.71 -13.93 -9.72
N PHE A 20 26.56 -13.81 -8.69
CA PHE A 20 28.00 -13.67 -8.85
C PHE A 20 28.62 -14.85 -9.60
N LEU A 21 28.25 -16.09 -9.26
CA LEU A 21 28.79 -17.28 -9.91
C LEU A 21 28.44 -17.34 -11.41
N VAL A 22 27.23 -16.91 -11.77
CA VAL A 22 26.80 -16.88 -13.18
C VAL A 22 27.39 -15.70 -13.93
N GLU A 23 27.36 -14.50 -13.37
CA GLU A 23 27.70 -13.26 -14.11
C GLU A 23 29.20 -12.90 -14.05
N LYS A 24 29.90 -13.30 -12.99
CA LYS A 24 31.33 -12.97 -12.80
C LYS A 24 32.24 -14.18 -12.93
N ALA A 25 31.82 -15.35 -12.43
CA ALA A 25 32.62 -16.57 -12.51
C ALA A 25 32.32 -17.43 -13.75
N GLY A 26 31.36 -17.03 -14.59
CA GLY A 26 31.07 -17.69 -15.87
C GLY A 26 30.43 -19.09 -15.77
N LYS A 27 29.93 -19.47 -14.59
CA LYS A 27 29.23 -20.77 -14.42
C LYS A 27 27.87 -20.74 -15.09
N THR A 28 27.40 -21.90 -15.53
CA THR A 28 26.05 -22.04 -16.07
C THR A 28 25.02 -21.99 -14.96
N VAL A 29 23.77 -21.63 -15.31
CA VAL A 29 22.65 -21.61 -14.36
C VAL A 29 22.37 -23.02 -13.83
N ASP A 30 22.55 -24.05 -14.67
CA ASP A 30 22.29 -25.45 -14.30
C ASP A 30 23.27 -25.93 -13.23
N GLU A 31 24.57 -25.66 -13.39
CA GLU A 31 25.58 -25.97 -12.36
C GLU A 31 25.29 -25.24 -11.04
N VAL A 32 24.88 -23.98 -11.09
CA VAL A 32 24.52 -23.23 -9.87
C VAL A 32 23.27 -23.80 -9.21
N CYS A 33 22.30 -24.25 -10.00
CA CYS A 33 21.10 -24.90 -9.50
C CYS A 33 21.42 -26.23 -8.82
N GLU A 34 22.30 -27.04 -9.42
CA GLU A 34 22.77 -28.31 -8.87
C GLU A 34 23.58 -28.11 -7.58
N MET A 35 24.56 -27.18 -7.57
CA MET A 35 25.38 -26.89 -6.40
C MET A 35 24.58 -26.44 -5.16
N TYR A 36 23.49 -25.69 -5.38
CA TYR A 36 22.66 -25.15 -4.29
C TYR A 36 21.36 -25.93 -4.08
N LEU A 37 21.16 -27.05 -4.79
CA LEU A 37 19.94 -27.87 -4.73
C LEU A 37 18.66 -27.06 -4.92
N ILE A 38 18.67 -26.14 -5.90
CA ILE A 38 17.53 -25.30 -6.27
C ILE A 38 17.05 -25.62 -7.68
N SER A 39 15.76 -25.39 -7.95
CA SER A 39 15.26 -25.43 -9.32
C SER A 39 15.64 -24.18 -10.11
N ARG A 40 15.81 -24.31 -11.44
CA ARG A 40 15.97 -23.17 -12.36
C ARG A 40 14.87 -22.11 -12.19
N LYS A 41 13.63 -22.56 -11.93
CA LYS A 41 12.47 -21.69 -11.68
C LYS A 41 12.71 -20.81 -10.45
N THR A 42 13.28 -21.36 -9.39
CA THR A 42 13.64 -20.62 -8.17
C THR A 42 14.72 -19.58 -8.48
N TYR A 43 15.77 -19.95 -9.21
CA TYR A 43 16.83 -19.02 -9.62
C TYR A 43 16.28 -17.81 -10.38
N TYR A 44 15.54 -18.03 -11.47
CA TYR A 44 15.03 -16.93 -12.30
C TYR A 44 13.98 -16.08 -11.59
N LYS A 45 13.11 -16.70 -10.76
CA LYS A 45 12.15 -15.97 -9.93
C LYS A 45 12.86 -14.95 -9.03
N TRP A 46 13.92 -15.38 -8.34
CA TRP A 46 14.66 -14.50 -7.44
C TRP A 46 15.52 -13.50 -8.21
N ARG A 47 16.14 -13.90 -9.32
CA ARG A 47 16.90 -12.99 -10.18
C ARG A 47 16.04 -11.83 -10.67
N SER A 48 14.86 -12.13 -11.19
CA SER A 48 13.88 -11.13 -11.64
C SER A 48 13.42 -10.23 -10.49
N LYS A 49 13.30 -10.75 -9.26
CA LYS A 49 12.86 -9.97 -8.10
C LYS A 49 13.96 -9.09 -7.50
N ASP A 50 15.20 -9.58 -7.43
CA ASP A 50 16.31 -8.90 -6.76
C ASP A 50 17.01 -7.88 -7.66
N LEU A 51 17.23 -8.25 -8.93
CA LEU A 51 17.89 -7.44 -9.98
C LEU A 51 16.90 -6.74 -10.92
N GLY A 52 15.62 -7.09 -10.85
CA GLY A 52 14.59 -6.37 -11.60
C GLY A 52 14.31 -4.98 -11.04
N ASN A 53 13.41 -4.29 -11.71
CA ASN A 53 13.06 -2.93 -11.35
C ASN A 53 12.32 -2.88 -10.01
N ARG A 54 12.86 -2.15 -9.02
CA ARG A 54 12.29 -2.00 -7.67
C ARG A 54 11.30 -0.84 -7.55
N ILE A 55 10.82 -0.29 -8.68
CA ILE A 55 9.78 0.74 -8.64
C ILE A 55 8.57 0.20 -7.87
N TYR A 56 8.19 0.91 -6.82
CA TYR A 56 6.98 0.62 -6.08
C TYR A 56 5.77 0.89 -6.97
N VAL A 57 5.06 -0.18 -7.33
CA VAL A 57 3.75 -0.09 -8.00
C VAL A 57 2.67 -0.21 -6.94
N SER A 58 1.89 0.86 -6.75
CA SER A 58 0.73 0.80 -5.86
C SER A 58 -0.25 -0.26 -6.36
N ARG A 59 -0.82 -1.03 -5.44
CA ARG A 59 -1.88 -1.98 -5.77
C ARG A 59 -3.03 -1.26 -6.49
N LYS A 60 -3.62 -1.93 -7.48
CA LYS A 60 -4.83 -1.45 -8.15
C LYS A 60 -5.92 -1.18 -7.11
N GLU A 61 -6.67 -0.09 -7.30
CA GLU A 61 -7.82 0.22 -6.45
C GLU A 61 -8.89 -0.88 -6.60
N HIS A 62 -9.59 -1.20 -5.51
CA HIS A 62 -10.65 -2.21 -5.56
C HIS A 62 -11.82 -1.69 -6.43
N PRO A 63 -12.42 -2.52 -7.30
CA PRO A 63 -13.47 -2.08 -8.23
C PRO A 63 -14.67 -1.42 -7.55
N GLU A 64 -15.03 -1.92 -6.36
CA GLU A 64 -16.15 -1.43 -5.54
C GLU A 64 -15.84 -0.17 -4.72
N THR A 65 -14.67 0.44 -4.91
CA THR A 65 -14.31 1.69 -4.23
C THR A 65 -15.31 2.79 -4.64
N LYS A 66 -16.12 3.24 -3.69
CA LYS A 66 -17.18 4.24 -3.93
C LYS A 66 -16.64 5.65 -4.19
N ILE A 67 -15.52 6.03 -3.57
CA ILE A 67 -14.91 7.36 -3.72
C ILE A 67 -13.89 7.29 -4.87
N LYS A 68 -14.37 7.42 -6.11
CA LYS A 68 -13.56 7.39 -7.34
C LYS A 68 -13.99 8.50 -8.31
N GLY A 69 -13.10 8.87 -9.23
CA GLY A 69 -13.38 9.83 -10.32
C GLY A 69 -14.00 11.14 -9.84
N GLU A 70 -15.14 11.51 -10.44
CA GLU A 70 -15.88 12.74 -10.16
C GLU A 70 -16.32 12.88 -8.70
N ILE A 71 -16.73 11.79 -8.05
CA ILE A 71 -17.15 11.80 -6.64
C ILE A 71 -16.00 12.28 -5.75
N LYS A 72 -14.78 11.85 -6.06
CA LYS A 72 -13.57 12.24 -5.32
C LYS A 72 -13.26 13.73 -5.49
N ILE A 73 -13.44 14.25 -6.71
CA ILE A 73 -13.25 15.66 -7.05
C ILE A 73 -14.29 16.50 -6.30
N LEU A 74 -15.57 16.14 -6.43
CA LEU A 74 -16.67 16.84 -5.75
C LEU A 74 -16.50 16.87 -4.23
N ILE A 75 -16.16 15.73 -3.61
CA ILE A 75 -15.94 15.66 -2.16
C ILE A 75 -14.78 16.59 -1.74
N TYR A 76 -13.73 16.69 -2.55
CA TYR A 76 -12.59 17.55 -2.24
C TYR A 76 -12.95 19.04 -2.39
N GLU A 77 -13.55 19.42 -3.51
CA GLU A 77 -13.91 20.81 -3.83
C GLU A 77 -14.93 21.36 -2.85
N GLU A 78 -16.01 20.63 -2.59
CA GLU A 78 -17.06 21.07 -1.65
C GLU A 78 -16.54 21.13 -0.21
N LYS A 79 -15.54 20.30 0.11
CA LYS A 79 -14.82 20.40 1.39
C LYS A 79 -13.95 21.65 1.47
N MET A 80 -13.29 22.06 0.39
CA MET A 80 -12.51 23.31 0.37
C MET A 80 -13.42 24.55 0.37
N ARG A 81 -14.54 24.50 -0.36
CA ARG A 81 -15.43 25.64 -0.58
C ARG A 81 -16.32 25.96 0.62
N ILE A 82 -17.07 24.99 1.15
CA ILE A 82 -18.02 25.20 2.26
C ILE A 82 -17.61 24.46 3.54
N ASN A 83 -16.54 23.66 3.51
CA ASN A 83 -16.10 22.88 4.67
C ASN A 83 -17.14 21.86 5.18
N TYR A 84 -17.85 21.21 4.27
CA TYR A 84 -18.87 20.21 4.64
C TYR A 84 -18.31 19.09 5.53
N GLY A 85 -19.01 18.85 6.64
CA GLY A 85 -18.77 17.70 7.51
C GLY A 85 -19.15 16.39 6.82
N PRO A 86 -18.64 15.23 7.28
CA PRO A 86 -18.88 13.94 6.64
C PRO A 86 -20.36 13.59 6.44
N ARG A 87 -21.23 13.95 7.40
CA ARG A 87 -22.68 13.72 7.32
C ARG A 87 -23.34 14.56 6.21
N LYS A 88 -23.00 15.85 6.11
CA LYS A 88 -23.52 16.74 5.05
C LYS A 88 -23.02 16.29 3.67
N MET A 89 -21.75 15.92 3.58
CA MET A 89 -21.15 15.43 2.34
C MET A 89 -21.79 14.13 1.86
N LYS A 90 -22.06 13.19 2.78
CA LYS A 90 -22.81 11.95 2.47
C LYS A 90 -24.14 12.27 1.77
N LEU A 91 -24.92 13.21 2.34
CA LEU A 91 -26.21 13.60 1.79
C LEU A 91 -26.08 14.25 0.41
N LEU A 92 -25.08 15.12 0.23
CA LEU A 92 -24.81 15.76 -1.06
C LEU A 92 -24.47 14.72 -2.14
N VAL A 93 -23.57 13.79 -1.83
CA VAL A 93 -23.16 12.73 -2.77
C VAL A 93 -24.35 11.83 -3.12
N LYS A 94 -25.17 11.45 -2.13
CA LYS A 94 -26.39 10.68 -2.36
C LYS A 94 -27.37 11.43 -3.26
N ARG A 95 -27.52 12.75 -3.08
CA ARG A 95 -28.42 13.58 -3.91
C ARG A 95 -27.92 13.74 -5.35
N ARG A 96 -26.62 13.92 -5.57
CA ARG A 96 -26.06 14.16 -6.92
C ARG A 96 -25.82 12.88 -7.72
N PHE A 97 -25.34 11.83 -7.07
CA PHE A 97 -24.86 10.61 -7.74
C PHE A 97 -25.68 9.36 -7.40
N GLY A 98 -26.67 9.44 -6.49
CA GLY A 98 -27.47 8.28 -6.07
C GLY A 98 -26.71 7.25 -5.22
N ILE A 99 -25.45 7.51 -4.86
CA ILE A 99 -24.58 6.55 -4.16
C ILE A 99 -24.56 6.85 -2.66
N ASP A 100 -24.81 5.83 -1.83
CA ASP A 100 -24.66 5.93 -0.38
C ASP A 100 -23.22 5.59 0.06
N ILE A 101 -22.55 6.58 0.63
CA ILE A 101 -21.19 6.46 1.17
C ILE A 101 -21.24 6.56 2.70
N SER A 102 -20.49 5.72 3.41
CA SER A 102 -20.40 5.85 4.87
C SER A 102 -19.71 7.16 5.27
N THR A 103 -20.21 7.79 6.33
CA THR A 103 -19.59 8.99 6.90
C THR A 103 -18.15 8.75 7.34
N THR A 104 -17.85 7.53 7.80
CA THR A 104 -16.50 7.10 8.17
C THR A 104 -15.57 7.01 6.96
N ALA A 105 -16.03 6.57 5.79
CA ALA A 105 -15.23 6.57 4.57
C ALA A 105 -14.89 8.00 4.13
N ILE A 106 -15.85 8.91 4.18
CA ILE A 106 -15.63 10.33 3.88
C ILE A 106 -14.65 10.96 4.88
N TYR A 107 -14.80 10.68 6.17
CA TYR A 107 -13.85 11.14 7.19
C TYR A 107 -12.42 10.61 6.94
N LYS A 108 -12.28 9.30 6.66
CA LYS A 108 -10.97 8.70 6.32
C LYS A 108 -10.38 9.34 5.07
N PHE A 109 -11.21 9.66 4.08
CA PHE A 109 -10.78 10.38 2.89
C PHE A 109 -10.25 11.78 3.24
N TYR A 110 -10.98 12.55 4.06
CA TYR A 110 -10.53 13.85 4.54
C TYR A 110 -9.20 13.76 5.30
N LYS A 111 -9.08 12.79 6.21
CA LYS A 111 -7.85 12.55 6.98
C LYS A 111 -6.67 12.19 6.06
N LYS A 112 -6.88 11.29 5.10
CA LYS A 112 -5.85 10.89 4.11
C LYS A 112 -5.39 12.06 3.25
N LYS A 113 -6.28 13.01 2.95
CA LYS A 113 -5.98 14.21 2.15
C LYS A 113 -5.50 15.41 2.98
N GLY A 114 -5.46 15.32 4.30
CA GLY A 114 -5.02 16.43 5.16
C GLY A 114 -5.97 17.63 5.20
N ILE A 115 -7.23 17.46 4.79
CA ILE A 115 -8.20 18.56 4.62
C ILE A 115 -9.15 18.74 5.81
N ILE A 116 -8.70 18.37 7.00
CA ILE A 116 -9.45 18.55 8.25
C ILE A 116 -8.99 19.86 8.89
N PHE A 117 -9.76 20.92 8.70
CA PHE A 117 -9.41 22.27 9.18
C PHE A 117 -9.36 22.43 10.70
N ARG A 118 -10.20 21.71 11.44
CA ARG A 118 -10.22 21.76 12.91
C ARG A 118 -9.86 20.39 13.46
N PRO A 119 -8.65 20.21 14.03
CA PRO A 119 -8.32 18.98 14.73
C PRO A 119 -9.27 18.80 15.92
N GLN A 120 -9.47 17.55 16.34
CA GLN A 120 -10.29 17.24 17.50
C GLN A 120 -9.71 17.95 18.73
N LYS A 121 -10.53 18.72 19.45
CA LYS A 121 -10.11 19.37 20.70
C LYS A 121 -9.68 18.28 21.68
N ARG A 122 -8.42 18.33 22.12
CA ARG A 122 -7.96 17.52 23.26
C ARG A 122 -8.46 18.20 24.52
N LEU A 123 -9.20 17.45 25.33
CA LEU A 123 -9.61 17.94 26.65
C LEU A 123 -8.36 17.96 27.53
N PRO A 124 -8.11 19.04 28.30
CA PRO A 124 -6.89 19.16 29.11
C PRO A 124 -6.69 18.00 30.10
N TRP A 125 -7.78 17.42 30.57
CA TRP A 125 -7.81 16.33 31.54
C TRP A 125 -7.83 14.92 30.91
N TYR A 126 -7.86 14.81 29.58
CA TYR A 126 -7.93 13.51 28.91
C TYR A 126 -6.55 12.89 28.74
N GLN A 127 -6.32 11.78 29.44
CA GLN A 127 -5.12 10.96 29.30
C GLN A 127 -5.41 9.77 28.36
N PRO A 128 -4.67 9.60 27.25
CA PRO A 128 -4.88 8.49 26.33
C PRO A 128 -4.67 7.14 27.04
N ILE A 129 -5.58 6.18 26.82
CA ILE A 129 -5.52 4.83 27.42
C ILE A 129 -4.33 4.00 26.84
N LYS A 130 -3.81 4.39 25.68
CA LYS A 130 -2.66 3.74 25.04
C LYS A 130 -1.66 4.79 24.59
N GLU A 131 -0.38 4.52 24.84
CA GLU A 131 0.73 5.31 24.30
C GLU A 131 0.74 5.21 22.76
N ALA A 132 1.11 6.31 22.11
CA ALA A 132 0.99 6.52 20.67
C ALA A 132 2.12 5.89 19.86
#